data_AF-A0A6V7TXM2-F1
#
_entry.id   AF-A0A6V7TXM2-F1
#
_cell.length_a   1.000
_cell.length_b   1.000
_cell.length_c   1.000
_cell.angle_alpha   90.00
_cell.angle_beta   90.00
_cell.angle_gamma   90.00
#
_symmetry.space_group_name_H-M   'P 1'
#
loop_
_entity.id
_entity.type
_entity.pdbx_description
1 polymer ?
#
loop_
_entity_poly.entity_id
_entity_poly.type
_entity_poly.pdbx_seq_one_letter_code
_entity_poly.pdbx_strand_id
1 'polypeptide(L)'
;MNQDLEKNIFTCLSKEKSKIIDLEYSHILQLPTIITNKNQMKIVYYYLNKLFNCSFECGRFPNFIFNPKLIQLLFGNSRQIYINDCTILILDYNIENRLQFISNHLASANLKIYFWLNKDIMGKYRNMLVKILASGGDKFKEVDMSFHTHSKSLDIVTSITMLYDQIIEYIATSRDCSKMVPNIIITYINSTSHKLNINKRAEEVKIEQLYYGIECTKYQIANIYNPKVRFEFCHKKVCLSFIHIDKMEE
;
A
#
# COMPACT_ATOMS: atom_id res chain seq x y z
N MET A 1 20.64 4.07 22.72
CA MET A 1 19.59 5.11 22.66
C MET A 1 19.96 5.97 21.45
N ASN A 2 19.37 5.69 20.28
CA ASN A 2 19.88 6.14 18.98
C ASN A 2 19.59 7.62 18.71
N GLN A 3 20.64 8.36 18.34
CA GLN A 3 20.62 9.76 17.91
C GLN A 3 20.30 9.95 16.41
N ASP A 4 19.94 8.90 15.66
CA ASP A 4 19.77 8.98 14.20
C ASP A 4 18.32 9.15 13.71
N LEU A 5 17.51 9.99 14.36
CA LEU A 5 16.15 10.31 13.91
C LEU A 5 16.01 11.77 13.44
N GLU A 6 17.08 12.31 12.86
CA GLU A 6 17.06 13.60 12.18
C GLU A 6 16.87 13.44 10.66
N LYS A 7 16.00 14.30 10.12
CA LYS A 7 15.68 14.57 8.71
C LYS A 7 14.64 13.64 8.07
N ASN A 8 13.47 14.23 7.76
CA ASN A 8 12.90 14.33 6.40
C ASN A 8 11.51 14.97 6.47
N ILE A 9 11.39 16.19 5.92
CA ILE A 9 10.12 16.90 5.72
C ILE A 9 9.76 16.70 4.24
N PHE A 10 8.61 16.08 3.98
CA PHE A 10 7.90 15.89 2.69
C PHE A 10 8.68 16.11 1.39
N THR A 11 8.79 15.07 0.56
CA THR A 11 9.00 15.24 -0.89
C THR A 11 7.66 15.03 -1.60
N CYS A 12 7.06 16.12 -2.09
CA CYS A 12 5.81 16.10 -2.86
C CYS A 12 5.96 16.96 -4.12
N LEU A 13 5.51 16.45 -5.27
CA LEU A 13 5.49 17.17 -6.55
C LEU A 13 4.06 17.67 -6.84
N SER A 14 3.89 18.99 -6.98
CA SER A 14 2.59 19.62 -7.27
C SER A 14 2.39 19.88 -8.76
N LYS A 15 1.14 19.82 -9.24
CA LYS A 15 0.75 19.87 -10.66
C LYS A 15 0.86 21.24 -11.36
N GLU A 16 1.25 22.32 -10.68
CA GLU A 16 1.37 23.63 -11.34
C GLU A 16 2.68 23.72 -12.15
N LYS A 17 2.54 23.47 -13.45
CA LYS A 17 3.54 23.57 -14.53
C LYS A 17 4.65 22.52 -14.45
N SER A 18 4.51 21.52 -15.32
CA SER A 18 5.52 20.55 -15.71
C SER A 18 6.80 21.23 -16.22
N LYS A 19 7.69 21.58 -15.29
CA LYS A 19 9.12 21.48 -15.44
C LYS A 19 9.56 20.53 -14.34
N ILE A 20 10.16 19.40 -14.71
CA ILE A 20 10.94 18.59 -13.79
C ILE A 20 12.11 19.48 -13.40
N ILE A 21 11.94 20.20 -12.30
CA ILE A 21 13.04 20.84 -11.62
C ILE A 21 13.44 19.81 -10.56
N ASP A 22 14.58 19.16 -10.76
CA ASP A 22 15.32 18.54 -9.66
C ASP A 22 15.67 19.67 -8.68
N LEU A 23 14.71 20.04 -7.84
CA LEU A 23 14.99 20.93 -6.72
C LEU A 23 15.68 20.06 -5.68
N GLU A 24 16.82 20.50 -5.20
CA GLU A 24 17.27 20.10 -3.87
C GLU A 24 16.17 20.57 -2.88
N TYR A 25 15.20 19.69 -2.61
CA TYR A 25 13.88 19.99 -2.03
C TYR A 25 13.91 20.42 -0.55
N SER A 26 15.08 20.75 0.01
CA SER A 26 15.20 21.31 1.36
C SER A 26 14.80 22.79 1.48
N HIS A 27 14.52 23.48 0.37
CA HIS A 27 14.42 24.96 0.37
C HIS A 27 13.06 25.58 0.02
N ILE A 28 12.04 24.82 -0.39
CA ILE A 28 10.77 25.43 -0.88
C ILE A 28 9.94 26.01 0.27
N LEU A 29 9.93 25.33 1.42
CA LEU A 29 9.34 25.86 2.63
C LEU A 29 10.45 25.97 3.66
N GLN A 30 10.81 27.19 4.05
CA GLN A 30 11.72 27.46 5.15
C GLN A 30 11.06 27.09 6.50
N LEU A 31 10.61 25.84 6.62
CA LEU A 31 10.03 25.31 7.84
C LEU A 31 11.16 25.06 8.85
N PRO A 32 10.93 25.37 10.13
CA PRO A 32 11.88 24.99 11.17
C PRO A 32 12.08 23.47 11.15
N THR A 33 13.34 23.04 11.10
CA THR A 33 13.72 21.62 11.17
C THR A 33 13.44 21.03 12.54
N ILE A 34 13.52 21.86 13.60
CA ILE A 34 13.17 21.52 14.97
C ILE A 34 12.16 22.56 15.47
N ILE A 35 10.98 22.07 15.89
CA ILE A 35 9.93 22.91 16.46
C ILE A 35 10.23 23.08 17.96
N THR A 36 10.77 24.23 18.36
CA THR A 36 11.13 24.52 19.75
C THR A 36 10.05 25.29 20.50
N ASN A 37 9.06 25.85 19.79
CA ASN A 37 8.00 26.64 20.42
C ASN A 37 6.66 26.60 19.67
N LYS A 38 5.61 27.08 20.35
CA LYS A 38 4.23 27.11 19.85
C LYS A 38 4.05 27.94 18.57
N ASN A 39 4.82 29.03 18.38
CA ASN A 39 4.70 29.87 17.19
C ASN A 39 5.25 29.16 15.94
N GLN A 40 6.39 28.50 16.06
CA GLN A 40 6.93 27.63 15.01
C GLN A 40 5.95 26.52 14.65
N MET A 41 5.30 25.90 15.64
CA MET A 41 4.28 24.87 15.40
C MET A 41 3.09 25.40 14.60
N LYS A 42 2.63 26.63 14.88
CA LYS A 42 1.57 27.29 14.10
C LYS A 42 1.98 27.55 12.65
N ILE A 43 3.23 27.98 12.43
CA ILE A 43 3.77 28.21 11.07
C ILE A 43 3.80 26.89 10.29
N VAL A 44 4.35 25.83 10.88
CA VAL A 44 4.37 24.49 10.26
C VAL A 44 2.96 24.01 9.96
N TYR A 45 2.04 24.11 10.93
CA TYR A 45 0.64 23.75 10.73
C TYR A 45 -0.02 24.53 9.58
N TYR A 46 0.19 25.85 9.51
CA TYR A 46 -0.35 26.70 8.45
C TYR A 46 0.10 26.21 7.07
N TYR A 47 1.40 25.98 6.88
CA TYR A 47 1.94 25.52 5.61
C TYR A 47 1.49 24.10 5.26
N LEU A 48 1.52 23.16 6.20
CA LEU A 48 1.01 21.81 5.97
C LEU A 48 -0.47 21.83 5.60
N ASN A 49 -1.29 22.61 6.31
CA ASN A 49 -2.72 22.73 6.00
C ASN A 49 -2.97 23.28 4.58
N LYS A 50 -2.13 24.21 4.11
CA LYS A 50 -2.17 24.71 2.74
C LYS A 50 -1.73 23.65 1.73
N LEU A 51 -0.62 22.98 1.95
CA LEU A 51 -0.13 21.89 1.09
C LEU A 51 -1.16 20.77 0.94
N PHE A 52 -1.74 20.30 2.04
CA PHE A 52 -2.72 19.21 2.02
C PHE A 52 -4.10 19.63 1.47
N ASN A 53 -4.29 20.88 1.05
CA ASN A 53 -5.46 21.31 0.27
C ASN A 53 -5.23 21.19 -1.24
N CYS A 54 -4.03 20.79 -1.66
CA CYS A 54 -3.69 20.58 -3.07
C CYS A 54 -3.85 19.10 -3.46
N SER A 55 -3.96 18.85 -4.77
CA SER A 55 -3.76 17.53 -5.37
C SER A 55 -2.30 17.36 -5.79
N PHE A 56 -1.73 16.19 -5.55
CA PHE A 56 -0.35 15.88 -5.93
C PHE A 56 -0.31 14.88 -7.08
N GLU A 57 0.66 15.03 -7.97
CA GLU A 57 0.93 13.99 -8.97
C GLU A 57 1.65 12.83 -8.31
N CYS A 58 2.68 13.10 -7.52
CA CYS A 58 3.42 12.07 -6.81
C CYS A 58 3.73 12.49 -5.36
N GLY A 59 3.69 11.50 -4.45
CA GLY A 59 4.07 11.67 -3.05
C GLY A 59 4.85 10.46 -2.55
N ARG A 60 6.00 10.70 -1.89
CA ARG A 60 6.86 9.65 -1.33
C ARG A 60 7.06 9.85 0.17
N PHE A 61 6.86 8.80 0.95
CA PHE A 61 6.93 8.83 2.42
C PHE A 61 7.94 7.82 3.01
N PRO A 62 9.24 7.87 2.62
CA PRO A 62 10.22 6.89 3.06
C PRO A 62 10.42 6.89 4.58
N ASN A 63 10.68 8.07 5.16
CA ASN A 63 11.01 8.22 6.58
C ASN A 63 10.03 9.11 7.34
N PHE A 64 8.79 9.22 6.85
CA PHE A 64 7.80 10.11 7.44
C PHE A 64 7.21 9.54 8.73
N ILE A 65 7.27 10.30 9.82
CA ILE A 65 6.63 9.92 11.08
C ILE A 65 5.17 10.40 11.07
N PHE A 66 4.27 9.45 10.87
CA PHE A 66 2.83 9.67 11.00
C PHE A 66 2.44 9.86 12.47
N ASN A 67 2.45 11.10 12.94
CA ASN A 67 1.97 11.47 14.27
C ASN A 67 0.44 11.60 14.25
N PRO A 68 -0.30 10.78 15.02
CA PRO A 68 -1.76 10.74 14.95
C PRO A 68 -2.42 12.06 15.38
N LYS A 69 -1.83 12.81 16.33
CA LYS A 69 -2.34 14.12 16.74
C LYS A 69 -2.20 15.14 15.62
N LEU A 70 -1.07 15.14 14.91
CA LEU A 70 -0.86 16.05 13.78
C LEU A 70 -1.77 15.69 12.60
N ILE A 71 -1.95 14.40 12.31
CA ILE A 71 -2.88 13.92 11.28
C ILE A 71 -4.30 14.35 11.64
N GLN A 72 -4.74 14.14 12.88
CA GLN A 72 -6.06 14.58 13.34
C GLN A 72 -6.23 16.10 13.20
N LEU A 73 -5.21 16.90 13.51
CA LEU A 73 -5.27 18.36 13.34
C LEU A 73 -5.38 18.78 11.86
N LEU A 74 -4.65 18.11 10.96
CA LEU A 74 -4.61 18.48 9.54
C LEU A 74 -5.83 17.98 8.76
N PHE A 75 -6.33 16.80 9.10
CA PHE A 75 -7.35 16.09 8.32
C PHE A 75 -8.70 15.99 9.03
N GLY A 76 -8.76 16.22 10.34
CA GLY A 76 -9.98 16.01 11.11
C GLY A 76 -10.53 14.59 10.93
N ASN A 77 -11.85 14.47 10.84
CA ASN A 77 -12.53 13.18 10.69
C ASN A 77 -12.84 12.78 9.25
N SER A 78 -12.74 13.70 8.28
CA SER A 78 -13.30 13.48 6.94
C SER A 78 -12.39 13.91 5.79
N ARG A 79 -11.33 14.67 6.04
CA ARG A 79 -10.50 15.17 4.96
C ARG A 79 -9.54 14.07 4.47
N GLN A 80 -9.47 13.97 3.15
CA GLN A 80 -8.54 13.11 2.44
C GLN A 80 -7.55 13.96 1.65
N ILE A 81 -6.31 13.49 1.53
CA ILE A 81 -5.36 13.97 0.52
C ILE A 81 -5.44 13.06 -0.69
N TYR A 82 -5.50 13.69 -1.87
CA TYR A 82 -5.40 12.99 -3.14
C TYR A 82 -3.99 13.11 -3.73
N ILE A 83 -3.34 11.97 -3.96
CA ILE A 83 -2.02 11.85 -4.59
C ILE A 83 -2.17 10.86 -5.73
N ASN A 84 -1.91 11.21 -6.99
CA ASN A 84 -2.14 10.26 -8.08
C ASN A 84 -1.28 8.99 -7.93
N ASP A 85 0.03 9.17 -7.73
CA ASP A 85 1.00 8.10 -7.54
C ASP A 85 1.66 8.22 -6.16
N CYS A 86 1.23 7.39 -5.22
CA CYS A 86 1.72 7.42 -3.86
C CYS A 86 2.65 6.24 -3.56
N THR A 87 3.78 6.51 -2.93
CA THR A 87 4.69 5.48 -2.42
C THR A 87 4.92 5.66 -0.92
N ILE A 88 4.61 4.64 -0.14
CA ILE A 88 4.80 4.61 1.31
C ILE A 88 5.76 3.49 1.67
N LEU A 89 6.85 3.83 2.35
CA LEU A 89 7.73 2.86 2.98
C LEU A 89 7.23 2.58 4.40
N ILE A 90 7.03 1.32 4.75
CA ILE A 90 6.65 0.87 6.07
C ILE A 90 7.85 0.15 6.67
N LEU A 91 8.48 0.82 7.64
CA LEU A 91 9.54 0.27 8.48
C LEU A 91 8.91 -0.28 9.77
N ASP A 92 9.63 -1.11 10.52
CA ASP A 92 9.14 -1.79 11.74
C ASP A 92 8.50 -0.87 12.81
N TYR A 93 8.76 0.43 12.75
CA TYR A 93 8.17 1.41 13.64
C TYR A 93 6.97 2.12 12.99
N ASN A 94 5.96 2.41 13.82
CA ASN A 94 4.83 3.26 13.45
C ASN A 94 3.92 2.72 12.32
N ILE A 95 3.92 1.40 12.09
CA ILE A 95 3.12 0.73 11.04
C ILE A 95 1.64 1.01 11.20
N GLU A 96 1.14 0.91 12.43
CA GLU A 96 -0.28 1.11 12.73
C GLU A 96 -0.76 2.49 12.29
N ASN A 97 -0.03 3.55 12.65
CA ASN A 97 -0.39 4.92 12.25
C ASN A 97 -0.24 5.15 10.74
N ARG A 98 0.74 4.51 10.09
CA ARG A 98 0.88 4.54 8.61
C ARG A 98 -0.33 3.90 7.92
N LEU A 99 -0.74 2.71 8.37
CA LEU A 99 -1.91 2.01 7.82
C LEU A 99 -3.22 2.73 8.13
N GLN A 100 -3.35 3.32 9.32
CA GLN A 100 -4.50 4.18 9.65
C GLN A 100 -4.55 5.42 8.74
N PHE A 101 -3.40 6.06 8.49
CA PHE A 101 -3.33 7.18 7.56
C PHE A 101 -3.77 6.78 6.15
N ILE A 102 -3.23 5.67 5.62
CA ILE A 102 -3.63 5.12 4.32
C ILE A 102 -5.14 4.88 4.27
N SER A 103 -5.67 4.16 5.26
CA SER A 103 -7.09 3.80 5.32
C SER A 103 -8.01 5.02 5.40
N ASN A 104 -7.65 6.03 6.18
CA ASN A 104 -8.59 7.08 6.58
C ASN A 104 -8.43 8.37 5.76
N HIS A 105 -7.20 8.70 5.37
CA HIS A 105 -6.84 10.04 4.90
C HIS A 105 -6.19 10.05 3.52
N LEU A 106 -5.83 8.91 2.94
CA LEU A 106 -5.21 8.86 1.61
C LEU A 106 -6.19 8.38 0.54
N ALA A 107 -6.23 9.07 -0.58
CA ALA A 107 -6.77 8.59 -1.85
C ALA A 107 -5.67 8.67 -2.91
N SER A 108 -5.53 7.63 -3.73
CA SER A 108 -4.47 7.53 -4.71
C SER A 108 -4.88 6.66 -5.89
N ALA A 109 -4.61 7.07 -7.13
CA ALA A 109 -4.88 6.17 -8.26
C ALA A 109 -4.03 4.90 -8.11
N ASN A 110 -2.73 5.08 -7.89
CA ASN A 110 -1.77 3.99 -7.72
C ASN A 110 -1.05 4.12 -6.36
N LEU A 111 -1.32 3.21 -5.44
CA LEU A 111 -0.68 3.17 -4.13
C LEU A 111 0.36 2.05 -4.08
N LYS A 112 1.61 2.40 -3.83
CA LYS A 112 2.71 1.46 -3.59
C LYS A 112 3.08 1.45 -2.11
N ILE A 113 3.06 0.29 -1.48
CA ILE A 113 3.41 0.08 -0.08
C ILE A 113 4.60 -0.88 -0.02
N TYR A 114 5.75 -0.36 0.36
CA TYR A 114 6.96 -1.15 0.55
C TYR A 114 7.11 -1.48 2.02
N PHE A 115 6.96 -2.75 2.39
CA PHE A 115 7.22 -3.24 3.73
C PHE A 115 8.68 -3.68 3.84
N TRP A 116 9.41 -3.09 4.78
CA TRP A 116 10.77 -3.49 5.11
C TRP A 116 10.78 -4.00 6.55
N LEU A 117 10.62 -5.31 6.69
CA LEU A 117 10.30 -5.95 7.97
C LEU A 117 11.48 -6.76 8.50
N ASN A 118 11.80 -6.62 9.80
CA ASN A 118 12.80 -7.48 10.44
C ASN A 118 12.21 -8.68 11.19
N LYS A 119 10.89 -8.73 11.38
CA LYS A 119 10.19 -9.84 12.06
C LYS A 119 8.75 -9.99 11.54
N ASP A 120 8.11 -11.10 11.87
CA ASP A 120 6.69 -11.29 11.55
C ASP A 120 5.80 -10.37 12.41
N ILE A 121 5.50 -9.21 11.84
CA ILE A 121 4.50 -8.26 12.34
C ILE A 121 3.23 -8.31 11.50
N MET A 122 3.24 -9.08 10.42
CA MET A 122 2.14 -9.16 9.46
C MET A 122 0.92 -9.80 10.10
N GLY A 123 1.11 -10.77 10.99
CA GLY A 123 0.04 -11.32 11.83
C GLY A 123 -0.80 -10.25 12.55
N LYS A 124 -0.16 -9.18 13.07
CA LYS A 124 -0.83 -8.10 13.80
C LYS A 124 -1.63 -7.17 12.87
N TYR A 125 -1.10 -6.83 11.70
CA TYR A 125 -1.66 -5.79 10.83
C TYR A 125 -2.51 -6.31 9.68
N ARG A 126 -2.58 -7.64 9.51
CA ARG A 126 -3.33 -8.33 8.47
C ARG A 126 -4.74 -7.79 8.25
N ASN A 127 -5.53 -7.64 9.32
CA ASN A 127 -6.91 -7.17 9.24
C ASN A 127 -7.00 -5.74 8.69
N MET A 128 -6.01 -4.89 8.98
CA MET A 128 -5.97 -3.52 8.43
C MET A 128 -5.66 -3.55 6.94
N LEU A 129 -4.76 -4.43 6.50
CA LEU A 129 -4.41 -4.59 5.08
C LEU A 129 -5.59 -5.14 4.28
N VAL A 130 -6.24 -6.20 4.78
CA VAL A 130 -7.47 -6.73 4.19
C VAL A 130 -8.53 -5.64 4.10
N LYS A 131 -8.72 -4.83 5.16
CA LYS A 131 -9.66 -3.71 5.13
C LYS A 131 -9.32 -2.67 4.05
N ILE A 132 -8.05 -2.29 3.92
CA ILE A 132 -7.60 -1.35 2.87
C ILE A 132 -7.97 -1.89 1.49
N LEU A 133 -7.73 -3.17 1.23
CA LEU A 133 -8.04 -3.79 -0.05
C LEU A 133 -9.54 -4.00 -0.27
N ALA A 134 -10.26 -4.47 0.74
CA ALA A 134 -11.67 -4.84 0.65
C ALA A 134 -12.62 -3.65 0.53
N SER A 135 -12.27 -2.50 1.12
CA SER A 135 -13.14 -1.32 1.14
C SER A 135 -12.49 -0.06 0.55
N GLY A 136 -11.34 -0.18 -0.11
CA GLY A 136 -10.58 0.96 -0.60
C GLY A 136 -10.76 1.26 -2.09
N GLY A 137 -11.64 0.58 -2.81
CA GLY A 137 -11.83 0.75 -4.25
C GLY A 137 -12.36 2.13 -4.68
N ASP A 138 -12.95 2.89 -3.75
CA ASP A 138 -13.30 4.30 -3.96
C ASP A 138 -12.08 5.24 -3.85
N LYS A 139 -11.01 4.79 -3.17
CA LYS A 139 -9.78 5.54 -2.92
C LYS A 139 -8.63 5.11 -3.79
N PHE A 140 -8.60 3.85 -4.19
CA PHE A 140 -7.47 3.20 -4.87
C PHE A 140 -7.93 2.43 -6.10
N LYS A 141 -7.30 2.73 -7.25
CA LYS A 141 -7.47 1.92 -8.46
C LYS A 141 -6.51 0.74 -8.44
N GLU A 142 -5.28 0.97 -7.97
CA GLU A 142 -4.26 -0.05 -7.81
C GLU A 142 -3.60 0.05 -6.44
N VAL A 143 -3.37 -1.11 -5.81
CA VAL A 143 -2.53 -1.24 -4.61
C VAL A 143 -1.45 -2.29 -4.86
N ASP A 144 -0.19 -1.86 -4.88
CA ASP A 144 0.99 -2.71 -4.94
C ASP A 144 1.64 -2.80 -3.55
N MET A 145 1.65 -4.00 -2.97
CA MET A 145 2.31 -4.30 -1.71
C MET A 145 3.54 -5.16 -1.95
N SER A 146 4.70 -4.58 -1.66
CA SER A 146 5.99 -5.25 -1.80
C SER A 146 6.58 -5.56 -0.42
N PHE A 147 6.83 -6.83 -0.14
CA PHE A 147 7.35 -7.31 1.15
C PHE A 147 8.82 -7.69 1.03
N HIS A 148 9.67 -6.89 1.68
CA HIS A 148 11.11 -7.11 1.79
C HIS A 148 11.45 -7.54 3.21
N THR A 149 12.24 -8.60 3.32
CA THR A 149 12.75 -9.12 4.59
C THR A 149 14.22 -9.47 4.43
N HIS A 150 15.02 -9.14 5.44
CA HIS A 150 16.41 -9.61 5.52
C HIS A 150 16.52 -11.07 5.97
N SER A 151 15.47 -11.60 6.60
CA SER A 151 15.42 -12.99 7.02
C SER A 151 14.64 -13.83 6.01
N LYS A 152 15.16 -15.01 5.64
CA LYS A 152 14.39 -16.06 4.96
C LYS A 152 13.43 -16.76 5.95
N SER A 153 12.85 -16.00 6.89
CA SER A 153 11.99 -16.56 7.91
C SER A 153 10.72 -17.11 7.27
N LEU A 154 10.46 -18.39 7.54
CA LEU A 154 9.24 -19.10 7.15
C LEU A 154 7.98 -18.37 7.67
N ASP A 155 8.09 -17.64 8.78
CA ASP A 155 6.98 -16.93 9.41
C ASP A 155 6.42 -15.82 8.50
N ILE A 156 7.30 -15.09 7.81
CA ILE A 156 6.87 -13.99 6.93
C ILE A 156 6.15 -14.54 5.70
N VAL A 157 6.69 -15.60 5.08
CA VAL A 157 6.04 -16.29 3.96
C VAL A 157 4.67 -16.82 4.37
N THR A 158 4.59 -17.40 5.58
CA THR A 158 3.33 -17.89 6.16
C THR A 158 2.33 -16.75 6.32
N SER A 159 2.73 -15.63 6.92
CA SER A 159 1.84 -14.49 7.14
C SER A 159 1.37 -13.81 5.85
N ILE A 160 2.22 -13.75 4.81
CA ILE A 160 1.81 -13.27 3.48
C ILE A 160 0.82 -14.24 2.83
N THR A 161 1.06 -15.55 2.94
CA THR A 161 0.13 -16.58 2.46
C THR A 161 -1.22 -16.46 3.16
N MET A 162 -1.23 -16.24 4.47
CA MET A 162 -2.48 -16.03 5.22
C MET A 162 -3.21 -14.74 4.82
N LEU A 163 -2.48 -13.65 4.50
CA LEU A 163 -3.10 -12.43 3.97
C LEU A 163 -3.78 -12.73 2.63
N TYR A 164 -3.10 -13.46 1.76
CA TYR A 164 -3.63 -13.87 0.47
C TYR A 164 -4.87 -14.76 0.59
N ASP A 165 -4.82 -15.79 1.43
CA ASP A 165 -5.96 -16.68 1.69
C ASP A 165 -7.18 -15.90 2.20
N GLN A 166 -6.98 -14.88 3.04
CA GLN A 166 -8.06 -14.01 3.49
C GLN A 166 -8.64 -13.13 2.40
N ILE A 167 -7.82 -12.66 1.45
CA ILE A 167 -8.29 -11.89 0.30
C ILE A 167 -9.13 -12.79 -0.61
N ILE A 168 -8.66 -14.01 -0.90
CA ILE A 168 -9.44 -15.01 -1.65
C ILE A 168 -10.76 -15.31 -0.94
N GLU A 169 -10.71 -15.59 0.37
CA GLU A 169 -11.89 -15.89 1.16
C GLU A 169 -12.91 -14.74 1.07
N TYR A 170 -12.43 -13.51 1.20
CA TYR A 170 -13.26 -12.31 1.08
C TYR A 170 -13.88 -12.18 -0.30
N ILE A 171 -13.10 -12.34 -1.38
CA ILE A 171 -13.61 -12.33 -2.76
C ILE A 171 -14.68 -13.40 -2.96
N ALA A 172 -14.44 -14.61 -2.49
CA ALA A 172 -15.36 -15.73 -2.69
C ALA A 172 -16.66 -15.56 -1.90
N THR A 173 -16.60 -15.03 -0.68
CA THR A 173 -17.70 -15.07 0.29
C THR A 173 -18.30 -13.71 0.66
N SER A 174 -17.76 -12.58 0.19
CA SER A 174 -18.39 -11.28 0.42
C SER A 174 -19.70 -11.18 -0.37
N ARG A 175 -20.74 -10.59 0.21
CA ARG A 175 -21.97 -10.29 -0.53
C ARG A 175 -21.83 -9.08 -1.44
N ASP A 176 -20.82 -8.25 -1.19
CA ASP A 176 -20.56 -7.02 -1.91
C ASP A 176 -19.05 -6.81 -2.07
N CYS A 177 -18.57 -6.93 -3.31
CA CYS A 177 -17.20 -6.64 -3.72
C CYS A 177 -17.11 -5.33 -4.54
N SER A 178 -18.15 -4.49 -4.52
CA SER A 178 -18.17 -3.22 -5.27
C SER A 178 -17.10 -2.24 -4.79
N LYS A 179 -16.78 -2.27 -3.49
CA LYS A 179 -15.81 -1.38 -2.84
C LYS A 179 -14.39 -1.96 -2.75
N MET A 180 -14.16 -3.15 -3.31
CA MET A 180 -12.83 -3.75 -3.31
C MET A 180 -11.93 -3.04 -4.32
N VAL A 181 -10.64 -2.88 -3.97
CA VAL A 181 -9.61 -2.39 -4.88
C VAL A 181 -9.56 -3.31 -6.10
N PRO A 182 -9.70 -2.78 -7.33
CA PRO A 182 -9.84 -3.62 -8.51
C PRO A 182 -8.53 -4.28 -8.93
N ASN A 183 -7.38 -3.61 -8.75
CA ASN A 183 -6.06 -4.13 -9.11
C ASN A 183 -5.17 -4.25 -7.88
N ILE A 184 -4.83 -5.46 -7.48
CA ILE A 184 -3.99 -5.72 -6.31
C ILE A 184 -2.75 -6.49 -6.74
N ILE A 185 -1.59 -5.93 -6.44
CA ILE A 185 -0.29 -6.57 -6.66
C ILE A 185 0.31 -6.90 -5.30
N ILE A 186 0.67 -8.16 -5.08
CA ILE A 186 1.43 -8.58 -3.89
C ILE A 186 2.74 -9.20 -4.37
N THR A 187 3.84 -8.56 -4.03
CA THR A 187 5.19 -9.01 -4.35
C THR A 187 5.93 -9.39 -3.09
N TYR A 188 6.58 -10.54 -3.06
CA TYR A 188 7.45 -10.92 -1.95
C TYR A 188 8.61 -11.79 -2.40
N ILE A 189 9.74 -11.67 -1.69
CA ILE A 189 10.90 -12.54 -1.92
C ILE A 189 10.59 -13.90 -1.32
N ASN A 190 10.46 -14.92 -2.16
CA ASN A 190 10.28 -16.29 -1.70
C ASN A 190 11.41 -17.16 -2.24
N SER A 191 12.24 -17.71 -1.35
CA SER A 191 13.27 -18.67 -1.74
C SER A 191 12.74 -20.11 -1.81
N THR A 192 11.51 -20.39 -1.38
CA THR A 192 10.95 -21.75 -1.34
C THR A 192 9.65 -21.84 -2.15
N SER A 193 9.44 -22.99 -2.77
CA SER A 193 8.34 -23.29 -3.68
C SER A 193 6.99 -23.49 -2.96
N HIS A 194 6.60 -22.57 -2.08
CA HIS A 194 5.31 -22.68 -1.40
C HIS A 194 4.18 -22.61 -2.44
N LYS A 195 3.42 -23.70 -2.57
CA LYS A 195 2.24 -23.74 -3.42
C LYS A 195 1.11 -23.07 -2.67
N LEU A 196 0.66 -21.91 -3.17
CA LEU A 196 -0.57 -21.29 -2.69
C LEU A 196 -1.72 -22.31 -2.84
N ASN A 197 -2.53 -22.48 -1.80
CA ASN A 197 -3.63 -23.45 -1.80
C ASN A 197 -4.86 -22.88 -2.52
N ILE A 198 -4.70 -22.54 -3.79
CA ILE A 198 -5.73 -21.89 -4.61
C ILE A 198 -6.79 -22.92 -5.08
N ASN A 199 -6.41 -24.21 -5.10
CA ASN A 199 -7.17 -25.29 -5.75
C ASN A 199 -8.55 -25.60 -5.14
N LYS A 200 -8.84 -25.19 -3.90
CA LYS A 200 -10.14 -25.54 -3.29
C LYS A 200 -11.30 -24.68 -3.77
N ARG A 201 -11.04 -23.49 -4.34
CA ARG A 201 -12.08 -22.49 -4.62
C ARG A 201 -11.92 -21.76 -5.95
N ALA A 202 -10.77 -21.91 -6.60
CA ALA A 202 -10.55 -21.35 -7.92
C ALA A 202 -10.61 -22.45 -8.98
N GLU A 203 -11.17 -22.11 -10.13
CA GLU A 203 -10.99 -22.91 -11.33
C GLU A 203 -9.61 -22.57 -11.90
N GLU A 204 -8.75 -23.57 -12.07
CA GLU A 204 -7.49 -23.40 -12.78
C GLU A 204 -7.80 -23.18 -14.26
N VAL A 205 -7.43 -22.02 -14.77
CA VAL A 205 -7.83 -21.62 -16.13
C VAL A 205 -6.73 -21.93 -17.13
N LYS A 206 -5.47 -21.60 -16.81
CA LYS A 206 -4.37 -21.74 -17.77
C LYS A 206 -2.99 -21.61 -17.13
N ILE A 207 -2.02 -22.39 -17.61
CA ILE A 207 -0.60 -22.09 -17.44
C ILE A 207 -0.17 -21.27 -18.66
N GLU A 208 0.32 -20.05 -18.44
CA GLU A 208 0.88 -19.21 -19.50
C GLU A 208 2.39 -19.09 -19.31
N GLN A 209 3.15 -19.44 -20.35
CA GLN A 209 4.57 -19.09 -20.42
C GLN A 209 4.69 -17.62 -20.82
N LEU A 210 5.28 -16.81 -19.95
CA LEU A 210 5.60 -15.42 -20.22
C LEU A 210 7.00 -15.30 -20.85
N TYR A 211 7.31 -14.09 -21.33
CA TYR A 211 8.64 -13.73 -21.83
C TYR A 211 9.73 -14.09 -20.81
N TYR A 212 10.87 -14.61 -21.28
CA TYR A 212 12.00 -15.12 -20.48
C TYR A 212 11.76 -16.45 -19.72
N GLY A 213 10.78 -17.26 -20.13
CA GLY A 213 10.56 -18.59 -19.55
C GLY A 213 9.95 -18.56 -18.15
N ILE A 214 9.34 -17.43 -17.76
CA ILE A 214 8.63 -17.29 -16.50
C ILE A 214 7.25 -17.91 -16.67
N GLU A 215 6.93 -18.94 -15.88
CA GLU A 215 5.59 -19.52 -15.85
C GLU A 215 4.68 -18.71 -14.92
N CYS A 216 3.53 -18.29 -15.44
CA CYS A 216 2.41 -17.84 -14.63
C CYS A 216 1.31 -18.91 -14.64
N THR A 217 0.86 -19.31 -13.46
CA THR A 217 -0.40 -20.05 -13.33
C THR A 217 -1.52 -19.05 -13.09
N LYS A 218 -2.51 -19.04 -13.99
CA LYS A 218 -3.70 -18.21 -13.91
C LYS A 218 -4.86 -18.99 -13.32
N TYR A 219 -5.52 -18.38 -12.35
CA TYR A 219 -6.71 -18.90 -11.70
C TYR A 219 -7.84 -17.89 -11.82
N GLN A 220 -9.08 -18.36 -11.80
CA GLN A 220 -10.24 -17.49 -11.69
C GLN A 220 -11.07 -17.89 -10.47
N ILE A 221 -11.56 -16.89 -9.75
CA ILE A 221 -12.49 -17.09 -8.62
C ILE A 221 -13.74 -16.28 -8.90
N ALA A 222 -14.87 -16.97 -8.96
CA ALA A 222 -16.18 -16.35 -8.99
C ALA A 222 -16.70 -16.17 -7.56
N ASN A 223 -17.35 -15.05 -7.29
CA ASN A 223 -18.04 -14.84 -6.03
C ASN A 223 -19.26 -15.77 -5.91
N ILE A 224 -19.46 -16.43 -4.77
CA ILE A 224 -20.54 -17.42 -4.60
C ILE A 224 -21.94 -16.78 -4.57
N TYR A 225 -22.03 -15.50 -4.21
CA TYR A 225 -23.30 -14.75 -4.16
C TYR A 225 -23.59 -14.00 -5.46
N ASN A 226 -22.56 -13.66 -6.25
CA ASN A 226 -22.69 -13.02 -7.56
C ASN A 226 -21.62 -13.54 -8.54
N PRO A 227 -21.89 -14.64 -9.27
CA PRO A 227 -20.92 -15.27 -10.18
C PRO A 227 -20.42 -14.39 -11.35
N LYS A 228 -21.08 -13.25 -11.59
CA LYS A 228 -20.63 -12.22 -12.55
C LYS A 228 -19.42 -11.45 -12.06
N VAL A 229 -19.27 -11.32 -10.74
CA VAL A 229 -18.07 -10.73 -10.13
C VAL A 229 -16.99 -11.81 -10.11
N ARG A 230 -16.02 -11.65 -11.00
CA ARG A 230 -14.89 -12.56 -11.15
C ARG A 230 -13.59 -11.82 -10.90
N PHE A 231 -12.63 -12.56 -10.36
CA PHE A 231 -11.27 -12.08 -10.19
C PHE A 231 -10.29 -13.04 -10.88
N GLU A 232 -9.35 -12.49 -11.63
CA GLU A 232 -8.20 -13.25 -12.16
C GLU A 232 -7.05 -13.20 -11.17
N PHE A 233 -6.36 -14.32 -10.99
CA PHE A 233 -5.16 -14.44 -10.17
C PHE A 233 -4.02 -14.94 -11.03
N CYS A 234 -2.95 -14.16 -11.19
CA CYS A 234 -1.72 -14.64 -11.81
C CYS A 234 -0.66 -14.87 -10.73
N HIS A 235 -0.29 -16.13 -10.52
CA HIS A 235 0.84 -16.50 -9.67
C HIS A 235 2.07 -16.77 -10.53
N LYS A 236 3.06 -15.88 -10.44
CA LYS A 236 4.34 -16.04 -11.14
C LYS A 236 5.37 -16.64 -10.21
N LYS A 237 5.92 -17.80 -10.59
CA LYS A 237 6.99 -18.45 -9.83
C LYS A 237 8.36 -18.02 -10.36
N VAL A 238 8.89 -16.94 -9.80
CA VAL A 238 10.27 -16.46 -10.04
C VAL A 238 11.01 -16.36 -8.70
N CYS A 239 12.25 -15.83 -8.66
CA CYS A 239 12.92 -15.46 -7.40
C CYS A 239 12.06 -14.53 -6.50
N LEU A 240 11.12 -13.82 -7.12
CA LEU A 240 10.05 -13.06 -6.49
C LEU A 240 8.73 -13.74 -6.82
N SER A 241 7.90 -13.99 -5.81
CA SER A 241 6.53 -14.43 -6.04
C SER A 241 5.65 -13.19 -6.26
N PHE A 242 4.89 -13.19 -7.34
CA PHE A 242 3.94 -12.14 -7.67
C PHE A 242 2.54 -12.71 -7.69
N ILE A 243 1.63 -12.00 -7.07
CA ILE A 243 0.20 -12.26 -7.11
C ILE A 243 -0.45 -11.01 -7.68
N HIS A 244 -1.06 -11.14 -8.85
CA HIS A 244 -1.90 -10.10 -9.43
C HIS A 244 -3.35 -10.50 -9.25
N ILE A 245 -4.19 -9.59 -8.76
CA ILE A 245 -5.63 -9.79 -8.62
C ILE A 245 -6.34 -8.69 -9.38
N ASP A 246 -7.06 -9.06 -10.43
CA ASP A 246 -7.83 -8.14 -11.27
C ASP A 246 -9.31 -8.42 -11.16
N LYS A 247 -10.10 -7.40 -10.84
CA LYS A 247 -11.56 -7.46 -10.95
C LYS A 247 -11.97 -7.39 -12.42
N MET A 248 -12.68 -8.40 -12.90
CA MET A 248 -13.24 -8.38 -14.25
C MET A 248 -14.53 -7.55 -14.25
N GLU A 249 -14.60 -6.55 -15.14
CA GLU A 249 -15.84 -5.84 -15.45
C GLU A 249 -16.53 -6.56 -16.61
N GLU A 250 -17.84 -6.83 -16.47
CA GLU A 250 -18.70 -7.29 -17.58
C GLU A 250 -19.12 -6.13 -18.48
#